data_AF-A0A7X6STM7-F1
#
_entry.id   AF-A0A7X6STM7-F1
#
_cell.length_a   1.000
_cell.length_b   1.000
_cell.length_c   1.000
_cell.angle_alpha   90.00
_cell.angle_beta   90.00
_cell.angle_gamma   90.00
#
_symmetry.space_group_name_H-M   'P 1'
#
loop_
_entity.id
_entity.type
_entity.pdbx_description
1 polymer ?
#
loop_
_entity_poly.entity_id
_entity_poly.type
_entity_poly.pdbx_seq_one_letter_code
_entity_poly.pdbx_strand_id
1 'polypeptide(L)'
;MSPFDYIVLGIILASGLLGLLRGFLKEVFSLLAYVLSFLAAIWWGPNLIPMLSRYIDQAVLTVGLAYFLVFIACLLVLGLLNKTLGALLDVTGLGSADRGLGFLFGIFRGVVIVLILVLIAGWSALPRETWWVESSFAHMAVDAIRQIKTWLPDGIAVYLPY
;
A
#
# COMPACT_ATOMS: atom_id res chain seq x y z
N MET A 1 -7.71 -2.47 27.62
CA MET A 1 -7.22 -2.25 26.24
C MET A 1 -5.81 -1.73 26.36
N SER A 2 -4.86 -2.42 25.74
CA SER A 2 -3.45 -2.07 25.77
C SER A 2 -3.19 -0.75 25.01
N PRO A 3 -2.10 -0.01 25.29
CA PRO A 3 -1.64 1.10 24.46
C PRO A 3 -1.61 0.79 22.95
N PHE A 4 -1.30 -0.45 22.58
CA PHE A 4 -1.30 -0.88 21.18
C PHE A 4 -2.70 -0.84 20.55
N ASP A 5 -3.74 -1.19 21.31
CA ASP A 5 -5.12 -1.17 20.82
C ASP A 5 -5.54 0.26 20.42
N TYR A 6 -5.10 1.27 21.17
CA TYR A 6 -5.34 2.67 20.84
C TYR A 6 -4.59 3.12 19.59
N ILE A 7 -3.36 2.63 19.38
CA ILE A 7 -2.59 2.90 18.15
C ILE A 7 -3.31 2.29 16.94
N VAL A 8 -3.72 1.03 17.04
CA VAL A 8 -4.46 0.34 15.97
C VAL A 8 -5.76 1.07 15.62
N LEU A 9 -6.56 1.41 16.64
CA LEU A 9 -7.78 2.20 16.44
C LEU A 9 -7.49 3.55 15.81
N GLY A 10 -6.43 4.24 16.25
CA GLY A 10 -5.97 5.50 15.68
C GLY A 10 -5.64 5.39 14.20
N ILE A 11 -4.91 4.35 13.78
CA ILE A 11 -4.56 4.09 12.37
C ILE A 11 -5.81 3.82 11.55
N ILE A 12 -6.71 2.96 12.02
CA ILE A 12 -7.93 2.60 11.30
C ILE A 12 -8.85 3.82 11.15
N LEU A 13 -9.06 4.57 12.24
CA LEU A 13 -9.88 5.78 12.23
C LEU A 13 -9.26 6.86 11.33
N ALA A 14 -7.96 7.11 11.44
CA ALA A 14 -7.28 8.08 10.59
C ALA A 14 -7.37 7.68 9.12
N SER A 15 -7.13 6.40 8.79
CA SER A 15 -7.22 5.90 7.41
C SER A 15 -8.65 5.98 6.87
N GLY A 16 -9.66 5.67 7.70
CA GLY A 16 -11.07 5.84 7.37
C GLY A 16 -11.44 7.29 7.12
N LEU A 17 -11.05 8.22 8.02
CA LEU A 17 -11.29 9.65 7.86
C LEU A 17 -10.60 10.21 6.61
N LEU A 18 -9.36 9.81 6.34
CA LEU A 18 -8.66 10.19 5.11
C LEU A 18 -9.39 9.68 3.86
N GLY A 19 -9.92 8.45 3.90
CA GLY A 19 -10.74 7.89 2.83
C GLY A 19 -12.09 8.62 2.67
N LEU A 20 -12.72 9.03 3.76
CA LEU A 20 -13.91 9.87 3.75
C LEU A 20 -13.65 11.24 3.11
N LEU A 21 -12.49 11.84 3.37
CA LEU A 21 -12.11 13.15 2.82
C LEU A 21 -11.71 13.04 1.34
N ARG A 22 -11.02 11.97 0.95
CA ARG A 22 -10.56 11.76 -0.44
C ARG A 22 -11.64 11.21 -1.36
N GLY A 23 -12.49 10.31 -0.88
CA GLY A 23 -13.44 9.56 -1.70
C GLY A 23 -12.86 8.27 -2.27
N PHE A 24 -13.72 7.26 -2.45
CA PHE A 24 -13.35 5.92 -2.89
C PHE A 24 -12.71 5.92 -4.28
N LEU A 25 -13.34 6.56 -5.26
CA LEU A 25 -12.89 6.53 -6.65
C LEU A 25 -11.49 7.14 -6.79
N LYS A 26 -11.21 8.24 -6.06
CA LYS A 26 -9.87 8.87 -6.07
C LYS A 26 -8.82 7.92 -5.48
N GLU A 27 -9.17 7.16 -4.44
CA GLU A 27 -8.27 6.16 -3.84
C GLU A 27 -8.03 4.97 -4.78
N VAL A 28 -9.07 4.44 -5.43
CA VAL A 28 -8.95 3.33 -6.39
C VAL A 28 -8.12 3.73 -7.60
N PHE A 29 -8.40 4.88 -8.22
CA PHE A 29 -7.63 5.36 -9.37
C PHE A 29 -6.17 5.66 -9.00
N SER A 30 -5.91 6.11 -7.76
CA SER A 30 -4.54 6.27 -7.28
C SER A 30 -3.81 4.93 -7.24
N LEU A 31 -4.43 3.90 -6.66
CA LEU A 31 -3.84 2.55 -6.63
C LEU A 31 -3.64 1.97 -8.03
N LEU A 32 -4.61 2.15 -8.92
CA LEU A 32 -4.48 1.77 -10.32
C LEU A 32 -3.32 2.48 -11.01
N ALA A 33 -3.11 3.78 -10.73
CA ALA A 33 -1.97 4.52 -11.27
C ALA A 33 -0.64 3.90 -10.83
N TYR A 34 -0.49 3.48 -9.57
CA TYR A 34 0.70 2.77 -9.10
C TYR A 34 0.90 1.44 -9.82
N VAL A 35 -0.15 0.61 -9.93
CA VAL A 35 -0.08 -0.71 -10.60
C VAL A 35 0.28 -0.55 -12.08
N LEU A 36 -0.41 0.34 -12.80
CA LEU A 36 -0.17 0.59 -14.22
C LEU A 36 1.23 1.17 -14.46
N SER A 37 1.72 2.05 -13.57
CA SER A 37 3.08 2.59 -13.67
C SER A 37 4.14 1.51 -13.46
N PHE A 38 3.88 0.54 -12.57
CA PHE A 38 4.78 -0.58 -12.35
C PHE A 38 4.82 -1.52 -13.57
N LEU A 39 3.66 -1.85 -14.15
CA LEU A 39 3.58 -2.63 -15.39
C LEU A 39 4.28 -1.92 -16.55
N ALA A 40 4.06 -0.61 -16.68
CA ALA A 40 4.74 0.23 -17.65
C ALA A 40 6.27 0.22 -17.47
N ALA A 41 6.75 0.30 -16.23
CA ALA A 41 8.17 0.18 -15.92
C ALA A 41 8.74 -1.18 -16.35
N ILE A 42 8.00 -2.27 -16.16
CA ILE A 42 8.42 -3.60 -16.61
C ILE A 42 8.54 -3.66 -18.13
N TRP A 43 7.57 -3.11 -18.86
CA TRP A 43 7.53 -3.20 -20.32
C TRP A 43 8.46 -2.22 -21.03
N TRP A 44 8.57 -0.99 -20.52
CA TRP A 44 9.33 0.08 -21.18
C TRP A 44 10.67 0.40 -20.50
N GLY A 45 10.89 -0.03 -19.26
CA GLY A 45 12.18 0.09 -18.56
C GLY A 45 13.37 -0.43 -19.40
N PRO A 46 13.29 -1.63 -20.01
CA PRO A 46 14.36 -2.16 -20.86
C PRO A 46 14.76 -1.25 -22.02
N ASN A 47 13.80 -0.52 -22.62
CA ASN A 47 14.07 0.36 -23.77
C ASN A 47 14.91 1.58 -23.38
N LEU A 48 14.90 1.96 -22.10
CA LEU A 48 15.64 3.11 -21.58
C LEU A 48 17.09 2.75 -21.17
N ILE A 49 17.39 1.46 -20.98
CA ILE A 49 18.72 0.98 -20.56
C ILE A 49 19.83 1.40 -21.55
N PRO A 50 19.72 1.21 -22.88
CA PRO A 50 20.79 1.55 -23.82
C PRO A 50 21.08 3.06 -23.90
N MET A 51 20.12 3.90 -23.49
CA MET A 51 20.29 5.35 -23.44
C MET A 51 21.08 5.74 -22.19
N LEU A 52 20.76 5.16 -21.03
CA LEU A 52 21.45 5.44 -19.77
C LEU A 52 22.85 4.81 -19.70
N SER A 53 23.06 3.66 -20.33
CA SER A 53 24.37 2.98 -20.35
C SER A 53 25.47 3.78 -21.05
N ARG A 54 25.13 4.90 -21.72
CA ARG A 54 26.09 5.85 -22.29
C ARG A 54 26.66 6.83 -21.27
N TYR A 55 26.00 6.97 -20.13
CA TYR A 55 26.33 7.95 -19.09
C TYR A 55 26.70 7.28 -17.76
N ILE A 56 26.33 6.01 -17.57
CA ILE A 56 26.51 5.27 -16.32
C ILE A 56 27.17 3.92 -16.65
N ASP A 57 28.37 3.71 -16.14
CA ASP A 57 29.13 2.47 -16.38
C ASP A 57 28.66 1.31 -15.50
N GLN A 58 28.04 1.59 -14.35
CA GLN A 58 27.56 0.56 -13.43
C GLN A 58 26.23 -0.05 -13.92
N ALA A 59 26.27 -1.32 -14.34
CA ALA A 59 25.12 -2.01 -14.92
C ALA A 59 23.90 -2.08 -13.98
N VAL A 60 24.09 -2.45 -12.71
CA VAL A 60 23.00 -2.56 -11.73
C VAL A 60 22.28 -1.22 -11.52
N LEU A 61 23.06 -0.15 -11.40
CA LEU A 61 22.52 1.21 -11.22
C LEU A 61 21.77 1.67 -12.48
N THR A 62 22.32 1.39 -13.67
CA THR A 62 21.69 1.72 -14.96
C THR A 62 20.33 1.06 -15.11
N VAL A 63 20.25 -0.25 -14.83
CA VAL A 63 18.99 -0.99 -14.87
C VAL A 63 18.01 -0.43 -13.85
N GLY A 64 18.41 -0.28 -12.58
CA GLY A 64 17.55 0.27 -11.55
C GLY A 64 16.99 1.65 -11.90
N LEU A 65 17.84 2.55 -12.39
CA LEU A 65 17.43 3.90 -12.81
C LEU A 65 16.50 3.88 -14.03
N ALA A 66 16.74 3.02 -15.01
CA ALA A 66 15.88 2.94 -16.20
C ALA A 66 14.43 2.59 -15.82
N TYR A 67 14.24 1.57 -14.99
CA TYR A 67 12.90 1.18 -14.51
C TYR A 67 12.30 2.27 -13.61
N PHE A 68 13.10 2.84 -12.71
CA PHE A 68 12.65 3.89 -11.81
C PHE A 68 12.17 5.15 -12.56
N LEU A 69 12.92 5.60 -13.57
CA LEU A 69 12.55 6.75 -14.38
C LEU A 69 11.25 6.52 -15.15
N VAL A 70 11.09 5.35 -15.77
CA VAL A 70 9.83 5.00 -16.46
C VAL A 70 8.67 4.94 -15.47
N PHE A 71 8.86 4.31 -14.31
CA PHE A 71 7.85 4.25 -13.26
C PHE A 71 7.39 5.65 -12.84
N ILE A 72 8.34 6.54 -12.51
CA ILE A 72 8.02 7.91 -12.08
C ILE A 72 7.36 8.70 -13.21
N ALA A 73 7.84 8.59 -14.44
CA ALA A 73 7.24 9.28 -15.59
C ALA A 73 5.79 8.85 -15.80
N CYS A 74 5.51 7.54 -15.80
CA CYS A 74 4.16 7.01 -15.92
C CYS A 74 3.28 7.40 -14.73
N LEU A 75 3.82 7.36 -13.50
CA LEU A 75 3.07 7.72 -12.30
C LEU A 75 2.66 9.18 -12.31
N LEU A 76 3.53 10.07 -12.79
CA LEU A 76 3.20 11.48 -12.96
C LEU A 76 2.08 11.66 -13.98
N VAL A 77 2.20 11.05 -15.16
CA VAL A 77 1.18 11.14 -16.23
C VAL A 77 -0.17 10.61 -15.74
N LEU A 78 -0.20 9.42 -15.14
CA LEU A 78 -1.41 8.81 -14.62
C LEU A 78 -1.97 9.58 -13.41
N GLY A 79 -1.10 10.18 -12.59
CA GLY A 79 -1.50 11.05 -11.49
C GLY A 79 -2.20 12.33 -11.96
N LEU A 80 -1.69 12.94 -13.04
CA LEU A 80 -2.35 14.08 -13.70
C LEU A 80 -3.73 13.68 -14.25
N LEU A 81 -3.81 12.52 -14.91
CA LEU A 81 -5.09 11.97 -15.40
C LEU A 81 -6.06 11.67 -14.25
N ASN A 82 -5.58 11.11 -13.15
CA ASN A 82 -6.42 10.86 -11.98
C ASN A 82 -6.99 12.17 -11.41
N LYS A 83 -6.19 13.24 -11.37
CA LYS A 83 -6.67 14.55 -10.93
C LYS A 83 -7.78 15.11 -11.82
N THR A 84 -7.68 14.96 -13.13
CA THR A 84 -8.73 15.42 -14.06
C THR A 84 -9.99 14.56 -13.94
N LEU A 85 -9.86 13.23 -13.85
CA LEU A 85 -10.99 12.32 -13.60
C LEU A 85 -11.67 12.63 -12.27
N GLY A 86 -10.91 12.90 -11.22
CA GLY A 86 -11.44 13.30 -9.92
C GLY A 86 -12.28 14.57 -9.99
N ALA A 87 -11.86 15.57 -10.77
CA ALA A 87 -12.63 16.79 -10.97
C ALA A 87 -13.93 16.55 -11.74
N LEU A 88 -13.92 15.64 -12.74
CA LEU A 88 -15.13 15.25 -13.47
C LEU A 88 -16.14 14.53 -12.57
N LEU A 89 -15.66 13.65 -11.69
CA LEU A 89 -16.50 12.94 -10.75
C LEU A 89 -17.18 13.88 -9.74
N ASP A 90 -16.49 14.92 -9.30
CA ASP A 90 -17.06 15.90 -8.37
C ASP A 90 -18.29 16.62 -8.98
N VAL A 91 -18.39 16.73 -10.33
CA VAL A 91 -19.53 17.33 -11.04
C VAL A 91 -20.77 16.41 -11.07
N THR A 92 -20.59 15.10 -10.94
CA THR A 92 -21.70 14.12 -11.07
C THR A 92 -22.67 14.10 -9.87
N GLY A 93 -22.37 14.83 -8.79
CA GLY A 93 -23.20 14.87 -7.59
C GLY A 93 -23.15 13.61 -6.72
N LEU A 94 -22.36 12.60 -7.09
CA LEU A 94 -22.19 11.34 -6.34
C LEU A 94 -21.28 11.47 -5.10
N GLY A 95 -20.82 12.68 -4.78
CA GLY A 95 -19.78 12.92 -3.77
C GLY A 95 -20.10 12.32 -2.39
N SER A 96 -21.35 12.33 -1.94
CA SER A 96 -21.70 11.77 -0.62
C SER A 96 -21.57 10.25 -0.56
N ALA A 97 -21.99 9.54 -1.61
CA ALA A 97 -21.86 8.09 -1.69
C ALA A 97 -20.39 7.68 -1.88
N ASP A 98 -19.65 8.39 -2.73
CA ASP A 98 -18.21 8.17 -2.95
C ASP A 98 -17.38 8.35 -1.68
N ARG A 99 -17.68 9.38 -0.88
CA ARG A 99 -17.03 9.58 0.44
C ARG A 99 -17.37 8.48 1.43
N GLY A 100 -18.64 8.04 1.48
CA GLY A 100 -19.06 6.93 2.33
C GLY A 100 -18.32 5.62 2.01
N LEU A 101 -18.21 5.27 0.72
CA LEU A 101 -17.41 4.14 0.28
C LEU A 101 -15.91 4.37 0.55
N GLY A 102 -15.45 5.61 0.44
CA GLY A 102 -14.06 5.99 0.75
C GLY A 102 -13.73 5.75 2.21
N PHE A 103 -14.65 6.00 3.13
CA PHE A 103 -14.47 5.66 4.54
C PHE A 103 -14.29 4.15 4.77
N LEU A 104 -15.14 3.32 4.15
CA LEU A 104 -15.05 1.86 4.26
C LEU A 104 -13.73 1.34 3.66
N PHE A 105 -13.35 1.85 2.49
CA PHE A 105 -12.08 1.51 1.86
C PHE A 105 -10.88 1.98 2.73
N GLY A 106 -10.99 3.16 3.32
CA GLY A 106 -10.02 3.70 4.25
C GLY A 106 -9.85 2.81 5.49
N ILE A 107 -10.93 2.28 6.06
CA ILE A 107 -10.88 1.30 7.15
C ILE A 107 -10.15 0.04 6.70
N PHE A 108 -10.54 -0.53 5.54
CA PHE A 108 -9.89 -1.72 5.01
C PHE A 108 -8.38 -1.50 4.80
N ARG A 109 -7.98 -0.38 4.20
CA ARG A 109 -6.57 0.01 4.08
C ARG A 109 -5.90 0.14 5.45
N GLY A 110 -6.58 0.71 6.44
CA GLY A 110 -6.08 0.81 7.81
C GLY A 110 -5.76 -0.56 8.41
N VAL A 111 -6.65 -1.54 8.21
CA VAL A 111 -6.44 -2.94 8.62
C VAL A 111 -5.22 -3.54 7.91
N VAL A 112 -5.10 -3.36 6.59
CA VAL A 112 -3.93 -3.84 5.83
C VAL A 112 -2.64 -3.22 6.36
N ILE A 113 -2.62 -1.91 6.65
CA ILE A 113 -1.45 -1.23 7.24
C ILE A 113 -1.10 -1.85 8.60
N VAL A 114 -2.09 -2.09 9.47
CA VAL A 114 -1.87 -2.72 10.77
C VAL A 114 -1.31 -4.14 10.62
N LEU A 115 -1.82 -4.94 9.68
CA LEU A 115 -1.28 -6.29 9.40
C LEU A 115 0.19 -6.22 8.96
N ILE A 116 0.54 -5.27 8.09
CA ILE A 116 1.93 -5.07 7.66
C ILE A 116 2.82 -4.65 8.84
N LEU A 117 2.36 -3.74 9.70
CA LEU A 117 3.10 -3.33 10.90
C LEU A 117 3.30 -4.48 11.87
N VAL A 118 2.27 -5.30 12.08
CA VAL A 118 2.34 -6.49 12.94
C VAL A 118 3.29 -7.53 12.35
N LEU A 119 3.25 -7.73 11.03
CA LEU A 119 4.17 -8.61 10.33
C LEU A 119 5.62 -8.17 10.53
N ILE A 120 5.91 -6.88 10.34
CA ILE A 120 7.26 -6.32 10.54
C ILE A 120 7.68 -6.48 12.00
N ALA A 121 6.78 -6.20 12.95
CA ALA A 121 7.04 -6.37 14.38
C ALA A 121 7.30 -7.83 14.77
N GLY A 122 6.75 -8.81 14.05
CA GLY A 122 7.01 -10.23 14.28
C GLY A 122 8.47 -10.65 14.13
N TRP A 123 9.26 -9.96 13.31
CA TRP A 123 10.70 -10.19 13.22
C TRP A 123 11.52 -9.49 14.33
N SER A 124 10.85 -8.81 15.26
CA SER A 124 11.48 -8.08 16.36
C SER A 124 11.19 -8.71 17.73
N ALA A 125 11.71 -8.11 18.81
CA ALA A 125 11.41 -8.52 20.18
C ALA A 125 10.06 -7.98 20.71
N LEU A 126 9.40 -7.08 19.97
CA LEU A 126 8.13 -6.45 20.37
C LEU A 126 7.02 -7.44 20.75
N PRO A 127 6.86 -8.61 20.09
CA PRO A 127 5.83 -9.57 20.45
C PRO A 127 5.96 -10.17 21.87
N ARG A 128 7.08 -9.96 22.55
CA ARG A 128 7.35 -10.44 23.92
C ARG A 128 7.00 -9.41 25.00
N GLU A 129 6.71 -8.18 24.60
CA GLU A 129 6.41 -7.09 25.53
C GLU A 129 5.00 -7.20 26.11
N THR A 130 4.82 -6.76 27.35
CA THR A 130 3.53 -6.86 28.08
C THR A 130 2.39 -6.15 27.37
N TRP A 131 2.65 -4.96 26.82
CA TRP A 131 1.66 -4.21 26.04
C TRP A 131 1.28 -4.90 24.72
N TRP A 132 2.12 -5.79 24.19
CA TRP A 132 1.77 -6.57 23.00
C TRP A 132 0.93 -7.79 23.39
N VAL A 133 1.36 -8.53 24.42
CA VAL A 133 0.71 -9.76 24.89
C VAL A 133 -0.68 -9.49 25.49
N GLU A 134 -0.93 -8.31 26.03
CA GLU A 134 -2.26 -7.95 26.56
C GLU A 134 -3.22 -7.38 25.51
N SER A 135 -2.76 -7.11 24.29
CA SER A 135 -3.56 -6.48 23.24
C SER A 135 -4.42 -7.49 22.49
N SER A 136 -5.75 -7.29 22.50
CA SER A 136 -6.67 -8.13 21.73
C SER A 136 -6.49 -7.95 20.21
N PHE A 137 -6.20 -6.73 19.74
CA PHE A 137 -5.99 -6.47 18.32
C PHE A 137 -4.67 -7.04 17.80
N ALA A 138 -3.61 -7.07 18.62
CA ALA A 138 -2.37 -7.74 18.26
C ALA A 138 -2.59 -9.24 18.03
N HIS A 139 -3.34 -9.91 18.92
CA HIS A 139 -3.67 -11.34 18.77
C HIS A 139 -4.49 -11.59 17.50
N MET A 140 -5.55 -10.79 17.28
CA MET A 140 -6.38 -10.91 16.10
C MET A 140 -5.59 -10.71 14.80
N ALA A 141 -4.66 -9.75 14.77
CA ALA A 141 -3.78 -9.51 13.63
C ALA A 141 -2.81 -10.68 13.39
N VAL A 142 -2.22 -11.23 14.46
CA VAL A 142 -1.34 -12.41 14.38
C VAL A 142 -2.11 -13.63 13.87
N ASP A 143 -3.33 -13.87 14.35
CA ASP A 143 -4.16 -14.98 13.89
C ASP A 143 -4.58 -14.82 12.42
N ALA A 144 -4.87 -13.59 11.98
CA ALA A 144 -5.09 -13.31 10.57
C ALA A 144 -3.85 -13.62 9.71
N ILE A 145 -2.65 -13.27 10.18
CA ILE A 145 -1.38 -13.59 9.48
C ILE A 145 -1.18 -15.11 9.40
N ARG A 146 -1.44 -15.84 10.49
CA ARG A 146 -1.36 -17.31 10.50
C ARG A 146 -2.36 -17.95 9.54
N GLN A 147 -3.58 -17.44 9.46
CA GLN A 147 -4.55 -17.90 8.47
C GLN A 147 -4.07 -17.61 7.05
N ILE A 148 -3.52 -16.43 6.77
CA ILE A 148 -2.96 -16.13 5.44
C ILE A 148 -1.82 -17.10 5.10
N LYS A 149 -0.98 -17.46 6.08
CA LYS A 149 0.13 -18.40 5.88
C LYS A 149 -0.31 -19.78 5.40
N THR A 150 -1.46 -20.28 5.82
CA THR A 150 -1.92 -21.62 5.39
C THR A 150 -2.36 -21.67 3.92
N TRP A 151 -2.59 -20.50 3.30
CA TRP A 151 -2.94 -20.38 1.89
C TRP A 151 -1.71 -20.08 1.02
N LEU A 152 -0.56 -19.79 1.64
CA LEU A 152 0.67 -19.46 0.93
C LEU A 152 1.43 -20.73 0.52
N PRO A 153 2.05 -20.76 -0.68
CA PRO A 153 2.99 -21.81 -1.05
C PRO A 153 4.15 -21.90 -0.05
N ASP A 154 4.65 -23.11 0.19
CA ASP A 154 5.69 -23.38 1.20
C ASP A 154 6.93 -22.49 1.05
N GLY A 155 7.31 -22.17 -0.20
CA GLY A 155 8.46 -21.31 -0.49
C GLY A 155 8.33 -19.86 0.00
N ILE A 156 7.11 -19.37 0.26
CA ILE A 156 6.85 -18.01 0.77
C ILE A 156 6.52 -18.07 2.27
N ALA A 157 5.82 -19.11 2.72
CA ALA A 157 5.38 -19.29 4.10
C ALA A 157 6.55 -19.27 5.11
N VAL A 158 7.74 -19.75 4.72
CA VAL A 158 8.94 -19.78 5.56
C VAL A 158 9.41 -18.38 6.01
N TYR A 159 9.10 -17.33 5.24
CA TYR A 159 9.54 -15.97 5.57
C TYR A 159 8.65 -15.27 6.59
N LEU A 160 7.45 -15.77 6.87
CA LEU A 160 6.55 -15.15 7.84
C LEU A 160 6.98 -15.49 9.29
N PRO A 161 7.04 -14.49 10.20
CA PRO A 161 7.54 -14.66 11.58
C PRO A 161 6.63 -15.47 12.51
N TYR A 162 5.45 -15.87 12.03
CA TYR A 162 4.42 -16.63 12.76
C TYR A 162 4.01 -17.85 11.97
#